data_AF-U2J5W7-F1
#
_entry.id   AF-U2J5W7-F1
#
_cell.length_a   1.000
_cell.length_b   1.000
_cell.length_c   1.000
_cell.angle_alpha   90.00
_cell.angle_beta   90.00
_cell.angle_gamma   90.00
#
_symmetry.space_group_name_H-M   'P 1'
#
loop_
_entity.id
_entity.type
_entity.pdbx_description
1 polymer ?
#
loop_
_entity_poly.entity_id
_entity_poly.type
_entity_poly.pdbx_seq_one_letter_code
_entity_poly.pdbx_strand_id
1 'polypeptide(L)'
;IGKLLYPESDIQIKGLEETSFSNNFFDAVIGNVPFGEYKVNDREYNKNNFLIHDYFFAKSIDKVRNGGVIALITTSGTMDKKDESVRRYLAARAEFLGAIRLPNDTFKGVAGTEVTSDIIFLKKRDSIREREEDWIHLAEDEKGLTYNKYFVENPQMVLGSMEEVSGRFGNTLACLPKENADLKELLTKASEEISKGATYEEIELLDDEITSIPATDDVKNFSYTIIDDEVYYRENSLFVKKEITDKNKEKIKDYLELNEVLKDVIYKQKEDYSDDEVKKAQEKLNEVYDRFSKKHGYVNNLSNTRALKEDSNFPLVSSIEILDEEENFKAKGDIFSKRTITKAKTIDHVDTSLESLVLSMSEKGYVDFDYMESLTGKDRPTLIEELRGEIYLNIREEQNFYRPLSFNLEDGDLPF
;
A
#
# COMPACT_ATOMS: atom_id res chain seq x y z
N ILE A 1 25.84 0.59 27.36
CA ILE A 1 25.97 2.02 27.78
C ILE A 1 24.63 2.74 27.67
N GLY A 2 23.92 2.71 26.53
CA GLY A 2 22.60 3.36 26.40
C GLY A 2 21.57 3.02 27.50
N LYS A 3 21.36 1.74 27.81
CA LYS A 3 20.43 1.30 28.87
C LYS A 3 20.81 1.77 30.28
N LEU A 4 22.08 2.10 30.51
CA LEU A 4 22.54 2.65 31.79
C LEU A 4 22.28 4.16 31.88
N LEU A 5 22.26 4.87 30.74
CA LEU A 5 21.98 6.30 30.68
C LEU A 5 20.47 6.58 30.66
N TYR A 6 19.68 5.67 30.08
CA TYR A 6 18.22 5.79 29.95
C TYR A 6 17.54 4.48 30.36
N PRO A 7 17.34 4.25 31.67
CA PRO A 7 16.80 2.99 32.20
C PRO A 7 15.37 2.71 31.74
N GLU A 8 14.57 3.76 31.57
CA GLU A 8 13.16 3.70 31.15
C GLU A 8 12.99 3.57 29.64
N SER A 9 14.07 3.68 28.85
CA SER A 9 13.99 3.49 27.40
C SER A 9 14.00 2.01 27.05
N ASP A 10 13.06 1.59 26.20
CA ASP A 10 13.16 0.28 25.54
C ASP A 10 14.24 0.35 24.46
N ILE A 11 15.28 -0.47 24.61
CA ILE A 11 16.43 -0.53 23.70
C ILE A 11 16.56 -1.94 23.16
N GLN A 12 16.39 -2.07 21.84
CA GLN A 12 16.50 -3.34 21.13
C GLN A 12 17.73 -3.33 20.23
N ILE A 13 18.60 -4.34 20.36
CA ILE A 13 19.80 -4.52 19.53
C ILE A 13 19.48 -5.56 18.46
N LYS A 14 18.87 -5.13 17.35
CA LYS A 14 18.50 -5.97 16.20
C LYS A 14 18.20 -5.13 14.96
N GLY A 15 18.11 -5.80 13.81
CA GLY A 15 17.69 -5.18 12.56
C GLY A 15 16.25 -4.69 12.62
N LEU A 16 15.92 -3.65 11.84
CA LEU A 16 14.55 -3.12 11.78
C LEU A 16 13.59 -4.19 11.24
N GLU A 17 14.04 -5.05 10.34
CA GLU A 17 13.33 -6.21 9.79
C GLU A 17 12.94 -7.24 10.83
N GLU A 18 13.69 -7.34 11.94
CA GLU A 18 13.44 -8.28 13.02
C GLU A 18 12.54 -7.69 14.12
N THR A 19 12.10 -6.44 13.98
CA THR A 19 11.21 -5.78 14.94
C THR A 19 9.77 -6.24 14.77
N SER A 20 9.09 -6.44 15.91
CA SER A 20 7.70 -6.87 16.01
C SER A 20 6.80 -5.75 16.53
N PHE A 21 7.09 -4.50 16.16
CA PHE A 21 6.30 -3.35 16.59
C PHE A 21 4.93 -3.36 15.92
N SER A 22 3.88 -3.08 16.68
CA SER A 22 2.54 -2.87 16.15
C SER A 22 2.53 -1.72 15.14
N ASN A 23 1.72 -1.87 14.08
CA ASN A 23 1.49 -0.77 13.15
C ASN A 23 0.68 0.35 13.83
N ASN A 24 0.87 1.58 13.36
CA ASN A 24 0.21 2.78 13.88
C ASN A 24 0.50 3.12 15.36
N PHE A 25 1.64 2.69 15.89
CA PHE A 25 1.97 2.81 17.30
C PHE A 25 2.70 4.10 17.65
N PHE A 26 3.76 4.43 16.92
CA PHE A 26 4.65 5.52 17.32
C PHE A 26 4.13 6.89 16.87
N ASP A 27 4.38 7.91 17.69
CA ASP A 27 4.18 9.32 17.33
C ASP A 27 5.15 9.79 16.25
N ALA A 28 6.40 9.35 16.38
CA ALA A 28 7.45 9.75 15.48
C ALA A 28 8.47 8.64 15.24
N VAL A 29 9.09 8.68 14.05
CA VAL A 29 10.29 7.91 13.73
C VAL A 29 11.38 8.89 13.32
N ILE A 30 12.52 8.83 14.03
CA ILE A 30 13.69 9.66 13.76
C ILE A 30 14.90 8.74 13.60
N GLY A 31 15.67 8.91 12.53
CA GLY A 31 16.80 8.03 12.30
C GLY A 31 17.67 8.39 11.10
N ASN A 32 18.80 7.71 11.02
CA ASN A 32 19.71 7.76 9.87
C ASN A 32 19.70 6.38 9.20
N VAL A 33 19.23 6.33 7.97
CA VAL A 33 19.06 5.09 7.21
C VAL A 33 20.43 4.61 6.72
N PRO A 34 20.76 3.31 6.83
CA PRO A 34 22.03 2.79 6.33
C PRO A 34 22.23 3.12 4.84
N PHE A 35 23.45 3.52 4.48
CA PHE A 35 23.80 3.83 3.09
C PHE A 35 24.16 2.57 2.31
N GLY A 36 23.46 2.29 1.21
CA GLY A 36 23.83 1.19 0.33
C GLY A 36 22.78 0.83 -0.73
N GLU A 37 23.21 0.06 -1.72
CA GLU A 37 22.36 -0.45 -2.81
C GLU A 37 22.05 -1.94 -2.58
N TYR A 38 21.47 -2.25 -1.42
CA TYR A 38 21.08 -3.62 -1.07
C TYR A 38 19.64 -3.66 -0.57
N LYS A 39 19.09 -4.87 -0.49
CA LYS A 39 17.72 -5.14 -0.05
C LYS A 39 17.74 -5.88 1.27
N VAL A 40 16.67 -5.71 2.04
CA VAL A 40 16.44 -6.43 3.29
C VAL A 40 15.34 -7.45 3.07
N ASN A 41 15.48 -8.63 3.66
CA ASN A 41 14.47 -9.68 3.58
C ASN A 41 13.44 -9.48 4.71
N ASP A 42 12.34 -8.83 4.38
CA ASP A 42 11.20 -8.65 5.28
C ASP A 42 9.92 -9.07 4.54
N ARG A 43 9.29 -10.14 5.03
CA ARG A 43 8.19 -10.82 4.33
C ARG A 43 7.04 -9.88 3.95
N GLU A 44 6.76 -8.88 4.78
CA GLU A 44 5.66 -7.92 4.54
C GLU A 44 5.95 -6.97 3.37
N TYR A 45 7.23 -6.68 3.12
CA TYR A 45 7.70 -5.68 2.15
C TYR A 45 8.40 -6.30 0.93
N ASN A 46 8.73 -7.59 0.95
CA ASN A 46 9.44 -8.28 -0.12
C ASN A 46 8.77 -8.12 -1.50
N LYS A 47 7.43 -8.07 -1.54
CA LYS A 47 6.66 -7.86 -2.77
C LYS A 47 6.95 -6.52 -3.47
N ASN A 48 7.43 -5.52 -2.74
CA ASN A 48 7.71 -4.19 -3.26
C ASN A 48 9.14 -4.05 -3.79
N ASN A 49 10.02 -5.01 -3.52
CA ASN A 49 11.39 -5.05 -4.03
C ASN A 49 12.24 -3.81 -3.69
N PHE A 50 11.98 -3.20 -2.53
CA PHE A 50 12.63 -1.96 -2.08
C PHE A 50 14.13 -2.11 -1.83
N LEU A 51 14.89 -1.06 -2.15
CA LEU A 51 16.24 -0.88 -1.60
C LEU A 51 16.16 -0.49 -0.13
N ILE A 52 17.26 -0.62 0.61
CA ILE A 52 17.37 -0.30 2.04
C ILE A 52 16.74 1.07 2.38
N HIS A 53 17.02 2.09 1.56
CA HIS A 53 16.48 3.43 1.70
C HIS A 53 14.95 3.46 1.67
N ASP A 54 14.39 2.88 0.62
CA ASP A 54 12.97 2.85 0.33
C ASP A 54 12.22 1.98 1.37
N TYR A 55 12.85 0.88 1.81
CA TYR A 55 12.33 -0.03 2.84
C TYR A 55 12.16 0.67 4.19
N PHE A 56 13.15 1.45 4.63
CA PHE A 56 13.08 2.16 5.90
C PHE A 56 11.92 3.15 5.93
N PHE A 57 11.67 3.90 4.83
CA PHE A 57 10.50 4.77 4.76
C PHE A 57 9.20 3.97 4.77
N ALA A 58 9.10 2.91 3.95
CA ALA A 58 7.89 2.09 3.88
C ALA A 58 7.52 1.51 5.25
N LYS A 59 8.48 0.89 5.95
CA LYS A 59 8.24 0.32 7.28
C LYS A 59 7.96 1.40 8.32
N SER A 60 8.68 2.53 8.29
CA SER A 60 8.44 3.64 9.23
C SER A 60 7.02 4.22 9.10
N ILE A 61 6.52 4.36 7.86
CA ILE A 61 5.13 4.78 7.61
C ILE A 61 4.14 3.82 8.24
N ASP A 62 4.35 2.51 8.14
CA ASP A 62 3.43 1.56 8.77
C ASP A 62 3.49 1.61 10.30
N LYS A 63 4.66 1.89 10.88
CA LYS A 63 4.86 1.93 12.34
C LYS A 63 4.38 3.21 13.01
N VAL A 64 4.42 4.37 12.35
CA VAL A 64 3.85 5.60 12.92
C VAL A 64 2.33 5.61 12.83
N ARG A 65 1.66 6.22 13.80
CA ARG A 65 0.21 6.45 13.79
C ARG A 65 -0.20 7.43 12.70
N ASN A 66 -1.48 7.45 12.34
CA ASN A 66 -2.02 8.47 11.43
C ASN A 66 -1.75 9.86 12.03
N GLY A 67 -1.25 10.80 11.22
CA GLY A 67 -0.77 12.10 11.68
C GLY A 67 0.61 12.09 12.35
N GLY A 68 1.20 10.92 12.61
CA GLY A 68 2.56 10.76 13.11
C GLY A 68 3.61 11.20 12.10
N VAL A 69 4.79 11.59 12.60
CA VAL A 69 5.83 12.27 11.82
C VAL A 69 7.06 11.39 11.64
N ILE A 70 7.64 11.40 10.44
CA ILE A 70 8.86 10.66 10.11
C ILE A 70 9.91 11.68 9.70
N ALA A 71 11.08 11.62 10.32
CA ALA A 71 12.25 12.41 9.99
C ALA A 71 13.45 11.47 9.78
N LEU A 72 13.74 11.13 8.53
CA LEU A 72 14.81 10.20 8.20
C LEU A 72 15.89 10.87 7.35
N ILE A 73 17.14 10.64 7.74
CA ILE A 73 18.30 10.94 6.91
C ILE A 73 18.51 9.77 5.95
N THR A 74 18.59 10.06 4.65
CA THR A 74 18.87 9.09 3.59
C THR A 74 19.84 9.70 2.58
N THR A 75 20.34 8.90 1.64
CA THR A 75 21.11 9.45 0.52
C THR A 75 20.17 10.17 -0.46
N SER A 76 20.72 11.05 -1.31
CA SER A 76 19.93 11.71 -2.35
C SER A 76 19.22 10.75 -3.31
N GLY A 77 19.61 9.47 -3.31
CA GLY A 77 19.03 8.42 -4.16
C GLY A 77 17.53 8.20 -3.97
N THR A 78 16.92 8.58 -2.84
CA THR A 78 15.46 8.53 -2.68
C THR A 78 14.77 9.66 -3.44
N MET A 79 15.28 10.89 -3.34
CA MET A 79 14.68 12.07 -3.95
C MET A 79 15.04 12.22 -5.44
N ASP A 80 16.26 11.87 -5.83
CA ASP A 80 16.79 12.13 -7.18
C ASP A 80 16.68 10.93 -8.13
N LYS A 81 16.15 9.78 -7.67
CA LYS A 81 15.96 8.60 -8.53
C LYS A 81 15.15 8.95 -9.77
N LYS A 82 15.59 8.51 -10.95
CA LYS A 82 14.81 8.67 -12.19
C LYS A 82 13.44 7.98 -12.11
N ASP A 83 13.41 6.81 -11.49
CA ASP A 83 12.18 6.09 -11.23
C ASP A 83 11.39 6.74 -10.09
N GLU A 84 10.17 7.18 -10.38
CA GLU A 84 9.28 7.86 -9.44
C GLU A 84 8.52 6.88 -8.53
N SER A 85 8.61 5.56 -8.78
CA SER A 85 7.77 4.55 -8.12
C SER A 85 7.75 4.66 -6.59
N VAL A 86 8.93 4.87 -5.97
CA VAL A 86 9.02 5.04 -4.51
C VAL A 86 8.40 6.37 -4.06
N ARG A 87 8.65 7.47 -4.78
CA ARG A 87 8.09 8.78 -4.40
C ARG A 87 6.57 8.77 -4.51
N ARG A 88 6.02 8.12 -5.54
CA ARG A 88 4.57 7.87 -5.68
C ARG A 88 4.04 6.98 -4.55
N TYR A 89 4.76 5.91 -4.20
CA TYR A 89 4.40 5.04 -3.07
C TYR A 89 4.31 5.82 -1.75
N LEU A 90 5.27 6.71 -1.50
CA LEU A 90 5.33 7.56 -0.30
C LEU A 90 4.25 8.64 -0.32
N ALA A 91 4.10 9.40 -1.42
CA ALA A 91 3.08 10.45 -1.57
C ALA A 91 1.66 9.93 -1.37
N ALA A 92 1.40 8.68 -1.80
CA ALA A 92 0.09 8.06 -1.62
C ALA A 92 -0.26 7.78 -0.14
N ARG A 93 0.74 7.70 0.75
CA ARG A 93 0.59 7.27 2.16
C ARG A 93 0.94 8.36 3.16
N ALA A 94 1.75 9.32 2.77
CA ALA A 94 2.23 10.38 3.63
C ALA A 94 2.15 11.72 2.91
N GLU A 95 1.89 12.76 3.70
CA GLU A 95 2.06 14.15 3.31
C GLU A 95 3.54 14.50 3.40
N PHE A 96 4.08 15.08 2.34
CA PHE A 96 5.45 15.59 2.31
C PHE A 96 5.50 16.95 2.98
N LEU A 97 6.13 17.02 4.15
CA LEU A 97 6.28 18.26 4.91
C LEU A 97 7.43 19.11 4.39
N GLY A 98 8.43 18.46 3.78
CA GLY A 98 9.62 19.09 3.27
C GLY A 98 10.83 18.17 3.34
N ALA A 99 11.92 18.59 2.70
CA ALA A 99 13.22 17.96 2.83
C ALA A 99 14.34 19.01 2.91
N ILE A 100 15.48 18.62 3.46
CA ILE A 100 16.69 19.44 3.55
C ILE A 100 17.84 18.64 2.94
N ARG A 101 18.51 19.20 1.94
CA ARG A 101 19.68 18.59 1.29
C ARG A 101 20.97 19.08 1.94
N LEU A 102 21.78 18.13 2.40
CA LEU A 102 23.02 18.36 3.12
C LEU A 102 24.24 18.26 2.18
N PRO A 103 25.32 19.01 2.47
CA PRO A 103 26.60 18.84 1.79
C PRO A 103 27.13 17.41 1.87
N ASN A 104 27.81 16.96 0.82
CA ASN A 104 28.32 15.60 0.71
C ASN A 104 29.38 15.26 1.76
N ASP A 105 30.07 16.25 2.32
CA ASP A 105 31.09 16.06 3.36
C ASP A 105 30.54 16.04 4.80
N THR A 106 29.22 16.21 4.97
CA THR A 106 28.56 16.25 6.30
C THR A 106 28.93 15.05 7.19
N PHE A 107 29.04 13.85 6.60
CA PHE A 107 29.36 12.62 7.32
C PHE A 107 30.83 12.19 7.21
N LYS A 108 31.68 12.96 6.52
CA LYS A 108 33.09 12.61 6.28
C LYS A 108 33.87 12.45 7.58
N GLY A 109 33.66 13.33 8.56
CA GLY A 109 34.40 13.33 9.83
C GLY A 109 34.06 12.18 10.78
N VAL A 110 32.88 11.57 10.64
CA VAL A 110 32.37 10.53 11.57
C VAL A 110 32.32 9.16 10.88
N ALA A 111 31.88 9.11 9.63
CA ALA A 111 31.65 7.88 8.86
C ALA A 111 32.64 7.69 7.69
N GLY A 112 33.46 8.69 7.37
CA GLY A 112 34.44 8.60 6.29
C GLY A 112 33.86 8.59 4.87
N THR A 113 32.58 8.91 4.71
CA THR A 113 31.86 8.86 3.43
C THR A 113 31.55 10.27 2.93
N GLU A 114 31.76 10.51 1.64
CA GLU A 114 31.34 11.73 0.93
C GLU A 114 30.11 11.43 0.07
N VAL A 115 28.91 11.68 0.61
CA VAL A 115 27.64 11.35 -0.04
C VAL A 115 26.62 12.45 0.23
N THR A 116 26.04 13.01 -0.84
CA THR A 116 24.91 13.93 -0.74
C THR A 116 23.76 13.23 -0.04
N SER A 117 23.28 13.83 1.05
CA SER A 117 22.27 13.23 1.92
C SER A 117 21.11 14.19 2.11
N ASP A 118 19.91 13.65 2.24
CA ASP A 118 18.69 14.41 2.45
C ASP A 118 18.08 14.04 3.81
N ILE A 119 17.58 15.03 4.55
CA ILE A 119 16.66 14.83 5.68
C ILE A 119 15.25 14.99 5.12
N ILE A 120 14.44 13.94 5.16
CA ILE A 120 13.08 13.94 4.61
C ILE A 120 12.07 13.91 5.75
N PHE A 121 11.11 14.84 5.71
CA PHE A 121 10.03 14.97 6.69
C PHE A 121 8.69 14.57 6.07
N LEU A 122 8.04 13.58 6.65
CA LEU A 122 6.75 13.06 6.20
C LEU A 122 5.75 13.03 7.36
N LYS A 123 4.47 13.24 7.08
CA LYS A 123 3.36 13.03 8.02
C LYS A 123 2.43 11.96 7.49
N LYS A 124 2.19 10.89 8.25
CA LYS A 124 1.33 9.79 7.79
C LYS A 124 -0.11 10.26 7.56
N ARG A 125 -0.69 9.89 6.42
CA ARG A 125 -2.10 10.16 6.08
C ARG A 125 -3.01 9.10 6.71
N ASP A 126 -4.28 9.46 6.88
CA ASP A 126 -5.33 8.58 7.38
C ASP A 126 -5.75 7.48 6.39
N SER A 127 -5.51 7.71 5.10
CA SER A 127 -5.97 6.88 4.00
C SER A 127 -4.98 6.92 2.83
N ILE A 128 -4.87 5.80 2.12
CA ILE A 128 -4.01 5.68 0.95
C ILE A 128 -4.76 6.19 -0.28
N ARG A 129 -4.22 7.19 -0.96
CA ARG A 129 -4.79 7.75 -2.20
C ARG A 129 -3.68 8.20 -3.11
N GLU A 130 -3.77 7.88 -4.39
CA GLU A 130 -2.86 8.45 -5.39
C GLU A 130 -3.01 9.97 -5.44
N ARG A 131 -1.88 10.66 -5.48
CA ARG A 131 -1.78 12.11 -5.52
C ARG A 131 -0.63 12.49 -6.43
N GLU A 132 -0.83 13.55 -7.19
CA GLU A 132 0.22 14.20 -7.95
C GLU A 132 0.71 15.39 -7.13
N GLU A 133 1.98 15.38 -6.76
CA GLU A 133 2.64 16.41 -5.95
C GLU A 133 4.00 16.72 -6.59
N ASP A 134 4.43 17.99 -6.55
CA ASP A 134 5.60 18.44 -7.32
C ASP A 134 6.90 17.69 -6.97
N TRP A 135 7.09 17.35 -5.70
CA TRP A 135 8.28 16.65 -5.19
C TRP A 135 8.41 15.20 -5.72
N ILE A 136 7.38 14.64 -6.36
CA ILE A 136 7.45 13.32 -7.01
C ILE A 136 8.35 13.37 -8.25
N HIS A 137 8.48 14.54 -8.87
CA HIS A 137 9.14 14.70 -10.15
C HIS A 137 10.59 15.20 -10.02
N LEU A 138 11.34 15.04 -11.10
CA LEU A 138 12.61 15.74 -11.29
C LEU A 138 12.37 17.01 -12.12
N ALA A 139 13.23 18.00 -11.91
CA ALA A 139 13.29 19.20 -12.74
C ALA A 139 14.74 19.57 -13.02
N GLU A 140 14.93 20.43 -14.02
CA GLU A 140 16.23 20.99 -14.38
C GLU A 140 16.38 22.36 -13.73
N ASP A 141 17.54 22.61 -13.10
CA ASP A 141 17.85 23.92 -12.55
C ASP A 141 18.40 24.90 -13.59
N GLU A 142 18.69 26.14 -13.19
CA GLU A 142 19.22 27.18 -14.08
C GLU A 142 20.57 26.83 -14.73
N LYS A 143 21.30 25.84 -14.19
CA LYS A 143 22.60 25.38 -14.71
C LYS A 143 22.48 24.14 -15.60
N GLY A 144 21.28 23.62 -15.79
CA GLY A 144 21.05 22.40 -16.56
C GLY A 144 21.19 21.10 -15.76
N LEU A 145 21.26 21.16 -14.43
CA LEU A 145 21.40 19.99 -13.58
C LEU A 145 20.01 19.43 -13.23
N THR A 146 19.78 18.14 -13.51
CA THR A 146 18.50 17.49 -13.22
C THR A 146 18.51 16.78 -11.86
N TYR A 147 17.67 17.21 -10.94
CA TYR A 147 17.45 16.58 -9.63
C TYR A 147 16.02 16.82 -9.14
N ASN A 148 15.67 16.41 -7.92
CA ASN A 148 14.29 16.49 -7.45
C ASN A 148 13.71 17.91 -7.55
N LYS A 149 12.51 18.01 -8.13
CA LYS A 149 11.83 19.28 -8.41
C LYS A 149 11.62 20.14 -7.17
N TYR A 150 11.36 19.53 -6.01
CA TYR A 150 11.23 20.27 -4.75
C TYR A 150 12.50 21.07 -4.42
N PHE A 151 13.69 20.50 -4.61
CA PHE A 151 14.94 21.22 -4.34
C PHE A 151 15.24 22.30 -5.38
N VAL A 152 14.84 22.09 -6.64
CA VAL A 152 14.95 23.12 -7.69
C VAL A 152 14.09 24.33 -7.35
N GLU A 153 12.87 24.10 -6.87
CA GLU A 153 11.92 25.17 -6.51
C GLU A 153 12.17 25.76 -5.11
N ASN A 154 12.93 25.06 -4.26
CA ASN A 154 13.27 25.49 -2.90
C ASN A 154 14.81 25.49 -2.69
N PRO A 155 15.57 26.36 -3.38
CA PRO A 155 17.03 26.38 -3.30
C PRO A 155 17.55 26.68 -1.88
N GLN A 156 16.75 27.34 -1.03
CA GLN A 156 17.06 27.56 0.39
C GLN A 156 17.14 26.27 1.21
N MET A 157 16.53 25.18 0.72
CA MET A 157 16.58 23.85 1.35
C MET A 157 17.80 23.03 0.92
N VAL A 158 18.61 23.56 0.01
CA VAL A 158 19.90 22.97 -0.40
C VAL A 158 21.02 23.71 0.34
N LEU A 159 21.58 23.06 1.36
CA LEU A 159 22.58 23.66 2.27
C LEU A 159 24.00 23.66 1.70
N GLY A 160 24.12 23.61 0.38
CA GLY A 160 25.36 23.57 -0.38
C GLY A 160 25.15 24.05 -1.81
N SER A 161 26.07 23.72 -2.70
CA SER A 161 26.01 24.04 -4.13
C SER A 161 25.91 22.75 -4.92
N MET A 162 24.88 22.61 -5.75
CA MET A 162 24.77 21.47 -6.67
C MET A 162 25.81 21.61 -7.79
N GLU A 163 26.63 20.58 -7.95
CA GLU A 163 27.68 20.48 -8.96
C GLU A 163 27.78 19.06 -9.52
N GLU A 164 28.25 18.94 -10.76
CA GLU A 164 28.60 17.67 -11.37
C GLU A 164 30.04 17.30 -10.98
N VAL A 165 30.22 16.15 -10.35
CA VAL A 165 31.52 15.64 -9.89
C VAL A 165 31.80 14.29 -10.53
N SER A 166 33.07 13.98 -10.78
CA SER A 166 33.45 12.64 -11.28
C SER A 166 33.30 11.59 -10.18
N GLY A 167 32.40 10.63 -10.40
CA GLY A 167 32.20 9.47 -9.55
C GLY A 167 32.83 8.20 -10.12
N ARG A 168 32.81 7.12 -9.32
CA ARG A 168 33.35 5.79 -9.67
C ARG A 168 32.71 5.12 -10.89
N PHE A 169 31.50 5.56 -11.29
CA PHE A 169 30.73 5.01 -12.40
C PHE A 169 30.40 6.05 -13.47
N GLY A 170 31.14 7.16 -13.50
CA GLY A 170 30.87 8.33 -14.33
C GLY A 170 30.50 9.54 -13.49
N ASN A 171 30.19 10.64 -14.16
CA ASN A 171 29.80 11.86 -13.49
C ASN A 171 28.49 11.68 -12.71
N THR A 172 28.44 12.30 -11.53
CA THR A 172 27.29 12.27 -10.62
C THR A 172 27.07 13.66 -10.04
N LEU A 173 25.85 13.94 -9.60
CA LEU A 173 25.56 15.21 -8.94
C LEU A 173 25.91 15.12 -7.45
N ALA A 174 26.60 16.13 -6.95
CA ALA A 174 26.88 16.28 -5.54
C ALA A 174 26.48 17.67 -5.03
N CYS A 175 26.03 17.74 -3.78
CA CYS A 175 25.88 18.99 -3.07
C CYS A 175 27.21 19.30 -2.36
N LEU A 176 27.98 20.26 -2.84
CA LEU A 176 29.25 20.65 -2.23
C LEU A 176 29.02 21.69 -1.11
N PRO A 177 29.84 21.70 -0.05
CA PRO A 177 29.73 22.70 1.01
C PRO A 177 29.98 24.11 0.47
N LYS A 178 29.22 25.09 0.97
CA LYS A 178 29.47 26.52 0.67
C LYS A 178 30.68 27.01 1.48
N GLU A 179 31.57 27.76 0.84
CA GLU A 179 32.70 28.38 1.54
C GLU A 179 32.20 29.30 2.67
N ASN A 180 32.82 29.16 3.86
CA ASN A 180 32.52 29.96 5.06
C ASN A 180 31.07 29.85 5.57
N ALA A 181 30.32 28.82 5.19
CA ALA A 181 28.97 28.60 5.71
C ALA A 181 28.97 27.80 7.01
N ASP A 182 28.20 28.24 8.00
CA ASP A 182 27.90 27.46 9.20
C ASP A 182 26.71 26.53 8.93
N LEU A 183 26.97 25.23 8.77
CA LEU A 183 25.96 24.21 8.53
C LEU A 183 24.90 24.18 9.64
N LYS A 184 25.28 24.44 10.90
CA LYS A 184 24.33 24.44 12.02
C LYS A 184 23.32 25.58 11.88
N GLU A 185 23.78 26.77 11.52
CA GLU A 185 22.91 27.93 11.29
C GLU A 185 21.97 27.68 10.10
N LEU A 186 22.51 27.16 9.00
CA LEU A 186 21.74 26.81 7.81
C LEU A 186 20.65 25.76 8.09
N LEU A 187 21.02 24.70 8.81
CA LEU A 187 20.10 23.63 9.18
C LEU A 187 18.99 24.14 10.12
N THR A 188 19.33 25.03 11.05
CA THR A 188 18.35 25.65 11.96
C THR A 188 17.31 26.43 11.17
N LYS A 189 17.74 27.30 10.25
CA LYS A 189 16.83 28.10 9.39
C LYS A 189 15.95 27.21 8.49
N ALA A 190 16.52 26.19 7.87
CA ALA A 190 15.76 25.27 7.01
C ALA A 190 14.72 24.47 7.83
N SER A 191 15.09 24.03 9.03
CA SER A 191 14.18 23.31 9.94
C SER A 191 13.04 24.20 10.43
N GLU A 192 13.34 25.46 10.77
CA GLU A 192 12.32 26.45 11.14
C GLU A 192 11.33 26.68 9.98
N GLU A 193 11.82 26.78 8.74
CA GLU A 193 10.97 26.99 7.58
C GLU A 193 10.00 25.82 7.34
N ILE A 194 10.49 24.57 7.43
CA ILE A 194 9.63 23.38 7.35
C ILE A 194 8.59 23.38 8.48
N SER A 195 8.98 23.74 9.70
CA SER A 195 8.08 23.72 10.86
C SER A 195 6.94 24.73 10.78
N LYS A 196 7.10 25.85 10.05
CA LYS A 196 6.03 26.85 9.87
C LYS A 196 4.84 26.32 9.07
N GLY A 197 5.09 25.40 8.13
CA GLY A 197 4.07 24.80 7.28
C GLY A 197 3.42 23.55 7.89
N ALA A 198 3.97 23.00 8.97
CA ALA A 198 3.58 21.71 9.51
C ALA A 198 3.07 21.83 10.96
N THR A 199 1.77 21.69 11.17
CA THR A 199 1.20 21.54 12.51
C THR A 199 1.15 20.05 12.89
N TYR A 200 1.87 19.70 13.96
CA TYR A 200 1.63 18.46 14.69
C TYR A 200 0.51 18.71 15.69
N GLU A 201 -0.55 17.93 15.61
CA GLU A 201 -1.60 17.91 16.61
C GLU A 201 -1.23 16.82 17.61
N GLU A 202 -0.79 17.23 18.79
CA GLU A 202 -0.66 16.32 19.91
C GLU A 202 -2.05 15.81 20.25
N ILE A 203 -2.31 14.55 19.95
CA ILE A 203 -3.50 13.88 20.44
C ILE A 203 -3.24 13.63 21.91
N GLU A 204 -3.83 14.46 22.78
CA GLU A 204 -4.03 14.11 24.18
C GLU A 204 -4.79 12.79 24.19
N LEU A 205 -4.13 11.73 24.64
CA LEU A 205 -4.85 10.60 25.19
C LEU A 205 -5.59 11.19 26.38
N LEU A 206 -6.91 11.35 26.26
CA LEU A 206 -7.76 11.73 27.38
C LEU A 206 -7.42 10.76 28.51
N ASP A 207 -6.74 11.26 29.54
CA ASP A 207 -6.45 10.63 30.84
C ASP A 207 -7.75 10.37 31.64
N ASP A 208 -8.91 10.27 30.97
CA ASP A 208 -9.99 9.49 31.53
C ASP A 208 -9.45 8.07 31.69
N GLU A 209 -9.80 7.37 32.78
CA GLU A 209 -9.35 6.02 33.13
C GLU A 209 -9.78 4.94 32.10
N ILE A 210 -9.48 5.14 30.83
CA ILE A 210 -9.67 4.20 29.75
C ILE A 210 -8.60 3.16 29.96
N THR A 211 -9.02 1.99 30.43
CA THR A 211 -8.20 0.79 30.40
C THR A 211 -7.88 0.50 28.94
N SER A 212 -6.75 1.00 28.46
CA SER A 212 -6.28 0.80 27.10
C SER A 212 -5.09 -0.15 27.12
N ILE A 213 -5.05 -1.02 26.14
CA ILE A 213 -3.94 -1.97 25.95
C ILE A 213 -3.45 -1.87 24.51
N PRO A 214 -2.18 -2.21 24.24
CA PRO A 214 -1.65 -2.22 22.87
C PRO A 214 -2.51 -3.09 21.95
N ALA A 215 -2.89 -2.55 20.80
CA ALA A 215 -3.64 -3.28 19.80
C ALA A 215 -2.76 -4.27 19.05
N THR A 216 -3.38 -5.39 18.68
CA THR A 216 -2.80 -6.43 17.85
C THR A 216 -3.28 -6.28 16.39
N ASP A 217 -2.48 -6.75 15.43
CA ASP A 217 -2.72 -6.49 14.00
C ASP A 217 -3.82 -7.37 13.36
N ASP A 218 -4.34 -8.36 14.10
CA ASP A 218 -5.45 -9.22 13.71
C ASP A 218 -6.82 -8.51 13.69
N VAL A 219 -6.98 -7.42 14.45
CA VAL A 219 -8.22 -6.64 14.50
C VAL A 219 -8.06 -5.39 13.64
N LYS A 220 -8.90 -5.14 12.64
CA LYS A 220 -8.80 -3.94 11.79
C LYS A 220 -8.93 -2.63 12.60
N ASN A 221 -8.25 -1.56 12.17
CA ASN A 221 -8.41 -0.24 12.80
C ASN A 221 -9.87 0.24 12.71
N PHE A 222 -10.35 0.92 13.76
CA PHE A 222 -11.74 1.36 13.89
C PHE A 222 -12.75 0.20 13.92
N SER A 223 -12.41 -0.90 14.59
CA SER A 223 -13.30 -2.06 14.79
C SER A 223 -13.34 -2.52 16.23
N TYR A 224 -14.44 -3.15 16.61
CA TYR A 224 -14.63 -3.75 17.92
C TYR A 224 -13.92 -5.10 18.03
N THR A 225 -13.53 -5.46 19.25
CA THR A 225 -13.04 -6.79 19.63
C THR A 225 -13.42 -7.11 21.07
N ILE A 226 -13.30 -8.38 21.46
CA ILE A 226 -13.56 -8.86 22.83
C ILE A 226 -12.24 -9.34 23.44
N ILE A 227 -11.90 -8.80 24.61
CA ILE A 227 -10.71 -9.18 25.38
C ILE A 227 -11.14 -9.35 26.83
N ASP A 228 -10.88 -10.52 27.43
CA ASP A 228 -11.31 -10.88 28.79
C ASP A 228 -12.81 -10.66 29.04
N ASP A 229 -13.62 -11.04 28.05
CA ASP A 229 -15.07 -10.82 27.98
C ASP A 229 -15.49 -9.34 27.96
N GLU A 230 -14.59 -8.36 27.91
CA GLU A 230 -14.91 -6.93 27.78
C GLU A 230 -14.84 -6.43 26.33
N VAL A 231 -15.61 -5.40 26.00
CA VAL A 231 -15.61 -4.80 24.66
C VAL A 231 -14.53 -3.74 24.57
N TYR A 232 -13.64 -3.94 23.61
CA TYR A 232 -12.63 -2.98 23.21
C TYR A 232 -12.92 -2.47 21.80
N TYR A 233 -12.50 -1.25 21.52
CA TYR A 233 -12.54 -0.65 20.20
C TYR A 233 -11.12 -0.26 19.81
N ARG A 234 -10.69 -0.67 18.60
CA ARG A 234 -9.35 -0.35 18.11
C ARG A 234 -9.32 1.08 17.59
N GLU A 235 -8.59 1.94 18.28
CA GLU A 235 -8.25 3.29 17.83
C GLU A 235 -6.74 3.35 17.56
N ASN A 236 -6.38 3.23 16.29
CA ASN A 236 -5.02 3.13 15.79
C ASN A 236 -4.25 1.94 16.40
N SER A 237 -3.47 2.21 17.44
CA SER A 237 -2.60 1.25 18.11
C SER A 237 -3.06 0.88 19.51
N LEU A 238 -4.22 1.36 19.94
CA LEU A 238 -4.78 1.07 21.24
C LEU A 238 -6.11 0.34 21.08
N PHE A 239 -6.28 -0.71 21.87
CA PHE A 239 -7.59 -1.20 22.21
C PHE A 239 -8.10 -0.34 23.38
N VAL A 240 -9.12 0.44 23.12
CA VAL A 240 -9.81 1.32 24.07
C VAL A 240 -10.99 0.54 24.65
N LYS A 241 -10.98 0.23 25.95
CA LYS A 241 -12.15 -0.38 26.58
C LYS A 241 -13.34 0.56 26.49
N LYS A 242 -14.48 0.09 25.98
CA LYS A 242 -15.71 0.88 25.89
C LYS A 242 -16.65 0.50 27.03
N GLU A 243 -16.95 1.46 27.90
CA GLU A 243 -17.96 1.32 28.95
C GLU A 243 -19.36 1.36 28.31
N ILE A 244 -19.93 0.18 28.09
CA ILE A 244 -21.24 -0.01 27.46
C ILE A 244 -22.12 -0.90 28.33
N THR A 245 -23.43 -0.77 28.16
CA THR A 245 -24.40 -1.62 28.87
C THR A 245 -24.24 -3.10 28.47
N ASP A 246 -24.52 -4.02 29.41
CA ASP A 246 -24.47 -5.48 29.16
C ASP A 246 -25.27 -5.89 27.90
N LYS A 247 -26.40 -5.22 27.66
CA LYS A 247 -27.22 -5.45 26.47
C LYS A 247 -26.47 -5.12 25.17
N ASN A 248 -25.73 -4.01 25.13
CA ASN A 248 -24.93 -3.65 23.96
C ASN A 248 -23.65 -4.49 23.85
N LYS A 249 -23.07 -4.88 24.98
CA LYS A 249 -21.94 -5.80 25.04
C LYS A 249 -22.27 -7.15 24.39
N GLU A 250 -23.40 -7.73 24.78
CA GLU A 250 -23.92 -8.96 24.19
C GLU A 250 -24.24 -8.80 22.69
N LYS A 251 -24.81 -7.66 22.29
CA LYS A 251 -25.07 -7.32 20.89
C LYS A 251 -23.78 -7.26 20.06
N ILE A 252 -22.73 -6.61 20.57
CA ILE A 252 -21.44 -6.52 19.86
C ILE A 252 -20.81 -7.91 19.74
N LYS A 253 -20.89 -8.75 20.77
CA LYS A 253 -20.40 -10.14 20.72
C LYS A 253 -21.10 -10.96 19.63
N ASP A 254 -22.42 -10.92 19.57
CA ASP A 254 -23.20 -11.61 18.54
C ASP A 254 -22.96 -11.01 17.13
N TYR A 255 -22.74 -9.70 17.04
CA TYR A 255 -22.37 -9.00 15.80
C TYR A 255 -20.98 -9.43 15.28
N LEU A 256 -19.99 -9.56 16.16
CA LEU A 256 -18.66 -10.02 15.79
C LEU A 256 -18.69 -11.46 15.27
N GLU A 257 -19.48 -12.35 15.88
CA GLU A 257 -19.73 -13.71 15.37
C GLU A 257 -20.33 -13.65 13.94
N LEU A 258 -21.31 -12.78 13.71
CA LEU A 258 -21.93 -12.58 12.40
C LEU A 258 -20.93 -12.08 11.35
N ASN A 259 -20.08 -11.12 11.71
CA ASN A 259 -19.05 -10.56 10.85
C ASN A 259 -18.02 -11.63 10.43
N GLU A 260 -17.56 -12.46 11.37
CA GLU A 260 -16.59 -13.51 11.08
C GLU A 260 -17.15 -14.59 10.15
N VAL A 261 -18.39 -15.04 10.38
CA VAL A 261 -19.04 -16.02 9.49
C VAL A 261 -19.32 -15.43 8.10
N LEU A 262 -19.65 -14.13 8.02
CA LEU A 262 -19.82 -13.44 6.74
C LEU A 262 -18.50 -13.39 5.94
N LYS A 263 -17.39 -13.06 6.61
CA LYS A 263 -16.05 -13.06 5.98
C LYS A 263 -15.65 -14.45 5.49
N ASP A 264 -15.96 -15.51 6.26
CA ASP A 264 -15.71 -16.89 5.85
C ASP A 264 -16.48 -17.27 4.57
N VAL A 265 -17.75 -16.86 4.45
CA VAL A 265 -18.54 -17.05 3.22
C VAL A 265 -17.88 -16.33 2.05
N ILE A 266 -17.50 -15.06 2.21
CA ILE A 266 -16.85 -14.26 1.16
C ILE A 266 -15.53 -14.89 0.72
N TYR A 267 -14.71 -15.33 1.68
CA TYR A 267 -13.45 -15.98 1.44
C TYR A 267 -13.62 -17.28 0.63
N LYS A 268 -14.54 -18.16 1.04
CA LYS A 268 -14.81 -19.42 0.33
C LYS A 268 -15.36 -19.20 -1.08
N GLN A 269 -16.20 -18.19 -1.26
CA GLN A 269 -16.69 -17.85 -2.59
C GLN A 269 -15.57 -17.34 -3.51
N LYS A 270 -14.61 -16.58 -2.96
CA LYS A 270 -13.47 -16.02 -3.70
C LYS A 270 -12.42 -17.06 -4.10
N GLU A 271 -12.11 -18.01 -3.22
CA GLU A 271 -10.99 -18.96 -3.40
C GLU A 271 -11.42 -20.28 -4.09
N ASP A 272 -12.49 -20.29 -4.88
CA ASP A 272 -12.99 -21.45 -5.65
C ASP A 272 -13.25 -22.74 -4.83
N TYR A 273 -13.69 -22.61 -3.56
CA TYR A 273 -14.14 -23.76 -2.79
C TYR A 273 -15.34 -24.46 -3.45
N SER A 274 -15.55 -25.74 -3.13
CA SER A 274 -16.67 -26.51 -3.68
C SER A 274 -18.03 -25.90 -3.29
N ASP A 275 -19.05 -26.13 -4.14
CA ASP A 275 -20.39 -25.60 -3.87
C ASP A 275 -20.99 -26.16 -2.57
N ASP A 276 -20.63 -27.38 -2.17
CA ASP A 276 -21.01 -27.97 -0.89
C ASP A 276 -20.39 -27.23 0.30
N GLU A 277 -19.12 -26.80 0.19
CA GLU A 277 -18.44 -26.04 1.25
C GLU A 277 -18.96 -24.61 1.37
N VAL A 278 -19.24 -23.96 0.23
CA VAL A 278 -19.88 -22.64 0.21
C VAL A 278 -21.28 -22.74 0.81
N LYS A 279 -22.07 -23.76 0.44
CA LYS A 279 -23.40 -23.98 1.00
C LYS A 279 -23.36 -24.19 2.52
N LYS A 280 -22.43 -24.98 3.05
CA LYS A 280 -22.25 -25.14 4.50
C LYS A 280 -21.91 -23.81 5.20
N ALA A 281 -21.08 -22.97 4.57
CA ALA A 281 -20.77 -21.64 5.11
C ALA A 281 -21.99 -20.71 5.09
N GLN A 282 -22.80 -20.76 4.03
CA GLN A 282 -24.06 -20.03 3.93
C GLN A 282 -25.12 -20.51 4.93
N GLU A 283 -25.23 -21.82 5.16
CA GLU A 283 -26.07 -22.40 6.21
C GLU A 283 -25.64 -21.87 7.58
N LYS A 284 -24.33 -21.84 7.84
CA LYS A 284 -23.81 -21.27 9.08
C LYS A 284 -24.11 -19.78 9.23
N LEU A 285 -23.97 -19.01 8.15
CA LEU A 285 -24.31 -17.59 8.12
C LEU A 285 -25.80 -17.37 8.43
N ASN A 286 -26.69 -18.21 7.85
CA ASN A 286 -28.11 -18.16 8.14
C ASN A 286 -28.40 -18.43 9.62
N GLU A 287 -27.80 -19.47 10.21
CA GLU A 287 -27.99 -19.81 11.63
C GLU A 287 -27.57 -18.66 12.55
N VAL A 288 -26.41 -18.05 12.29
CA VAL A 288 -25.88 -16.96 13.12
C VAL A 288 -26.72 -15.69 12.95
N TYR A 289 -27.09 -15.36 11.71
CA TYR A 289 -27.98 -14.23 11.43
C TYR A 289 -29.36 -14.40 12.07
N ASP A 290 -29.97 -15.58 11.98
CA ASP A 290 -31.29 -15.84 12.57
C ASP A 290 -31.26 -15.74 14.10
N ARG A 291 -30.14 -16.17 14.71
CA ARG A 291 -29.91 -16.01 16.15
C ARG A 291 -29.75 -14.53 16.52
N PHE A 292 -28.94 -13.77 15.77
CA PHE A 292 -28.73 -12.34 15.98
C PHE A 292 -30.04 -11.57 15.83
N SER A 293 -30.75 -11.76 14.72
CA SER A 293 -31.98 -11.03 14.40
C SER A 293 -33.13 -11.33 15.38
N LYS A 294 -33.25 -12.57 15.86
CA LYS A 294 -34.23 -12.93 16.89
C LYS A 294 -34.00 -12.20 18.22
N LYS A 295 -32.75 -11.89 18.55
CA LYS A 295 -32.35 -11.32 19.84
C LYS A 295 -32.24 -9.79 19.81
N HIS A 296 -31.65 -9.25 18.74
CA HIS A 296 -31.31 -7.83 18.60
C HIS A 296 -32.12 -7.11 17.51
N GLY A 297 -32.99 -7.82 16.79
CA GLY A 297 -33.67 -7.33 15.58
C GLY A 297 -32.72 -7.30 14.37
N TYR A 298 -33.23 -6.86 13.23
CA TYR A 298 -32.46 -6.76 11.98
C TYR A 298 -31.23 -5.86 12.12
N VAL A 299 -30.17 -6.16 11.38
CA VAL A 299 -28.87 -5.48 11.40
C VAL A 299 -29.04 -3.98 11.17
N ASN A 300 -29.87 -3.58 10.20
CA ASN A 300 -30.06 -2.17 9.83
C ASN A 300 -31.08 -1.41 10.70
N ASN A 301 -31.63 -2.02 11.74
CA ASN A 301 -32.55 -1.30 12.62
C ASN A 301 -31.84 -0.15 13.36
N LEU A 302 -32.61 0.87 13.76
CA LEU A 302 -32.06 2.09 14.36
C LEU A 302 -31.19 1.85 15.61
N SER A 303 -31.53 0.84 16.42
CA SER A 303 -30.77 0.48 17.64
C SER A 303 -29.41 -0.13 17.31
N ASN A 304 -29.35 -0.97 16.29
CA ASN A 304 -28.16 -1.68 15.87
C ASN A 304 -27.24 -0.73 15.08
N THR A 305 -27.79 0.04 14.14
CA THR A 305 -27.05 1.07 13.41
C THR A 305 -26.41 2.07 14.36
N ARG A 306 -27.12 2.56 15.38
CA ARG A 306 -26.52 3.48 16.37
C ARG A 306 -25.37 2.88 17.17
N ALA A 307 -25.46 1.60 17.52
CA ALA A 307 -24.45 0.92 18.34
C ALA A 307 -23.23 0.46 17.53
N LEU A 308 -23.40 0.17 16.24
CA LEU A 308 -22.42 -0.54 15.43
C LEU A 308 -21.82 0.31 14.29
N LYS A 309 -22.40 1.48 13.96
CA LYS A 309 -21.94 2.35 12.86
C LYS A 309 -20.46 2.75 12.92
N GLU A 310 -19.86 2.73 14.10
CA GLU A 310 -18.45 3.08 14.31
C GLU A 310 -17.51 1.93 13.92
N ASP A 311 -18.01 0.71 13.71
CA ASP A 311 -17.20 -0.40 13.23
C ASP A 311 -16.94 -0.29 11.73
N SER A 312 -15.67 -0.38 11.34
CA SER A 312 -15.24 -0.34 9.94
C SER A 312 -15.81 -1.47 9.07
N ASN A 313 -16.31 -2.55 9.66
CA ASN A 313 -16.97 -3.65 8.96
C ASN A 313 -18.50 -3.50 8.91
N PHE A 314 -19.09 -2.55 9.64
CA PHE A 314 -20.54 -2.37 9.67
C PHE A 314 -21.16 -2.18 8.29
N PRO A 315 -20.59 -1.40 7.35
CA PRO A 315 -21.14 -1.27 5.99
C PRO A 315 -21.25 -2.61 5.25
N LEU A 316 -20.29 -3.52 5.44
CA LEU A 316 -20.32 -4.84 4.83
C LEU A 316 -21.42 -5.70 5.45
N VAL A 317 -21.51 -5.74 6.77
CA VAL A 317 -22.55 -6.53 7.47
C VAL A 317 -23.93 -5.95 7.19
N SER A 318 -24.07 -4.63 7.09
CA SER A 318 -25.31 -3.94 6.71
C SER A 318 -25.81 -4.36 5.33
N SER A 319 -24.92 -4.58 4.36
CA SER A 319 -25.26 -4.95 2.98
C SER A 319 -25.87 -6.35 2.80
N ILE A 320 -25.85 -7.19 3.84
CA ILE A 320 -26.44 -8.53 3.76
C ILE A 320 -27.98 -8.50 3.85
N GLU A 321 -28.57 -7.35 4.19
CA GLU A 321 -30.03 -7.15 4.18
C GLU A 321 -30.43 -6.30 2.97
N ILE A 322 -31.53 -6.71 2.32
CA ILE A 322 -32.19 -5.91 1.30
C ILE A 322 -33.20 -5.02 2.03
N LEU A 323 -33.10 -3.71 1.81
CA LEU A 323 -34.00 -2.71 2.36
C LEU A 323 -35.05 -2.28 1.31
N ASP A 324 -36.20 -1.79 1.76
CA ASP A 324 -37.19 -1.13 0.90
C ASP A 324 -36.90 0.37 0.74
N GLU A 325 -37.80 1.10 0.07
CA GLU A 325 -37.65 2.55 -0.18
C GLU A 325 -37.69 3.40 1.10
N GLU A 326 -38.16 2.83 2.21
CA GLU A 326 -38.26 3.47 3.52
C GLU A 326 -37.15 2.99 4.48
N GLU A 327 -36.09 2.35 3.96
CA GLU A 327 -34.97 1.77 4.72
C GLU A 327 -35.36 0.65 5.71
N ASN A 328 -36.54 0.04 5.53
CA ASN A 328 -36.96 -1.10 6.35
C ASN A 328 -36.47 -2.42 5.78
N PHE A 329 -36.27 -3.41 6.66
CA PHE A 329 -35.91 -4.76 6.25
C PHE A 329 -36.98 -5.35 5.31
N LYS A 330 -36.56 -5.72 4.09
CA LYS A 330 -37.40 -6.37 3.09
C LYS A 330 -37.09 -7.85 2.98
N ALA A 331 -35.83 -8.22 2.86
CA ALA A 331 -35.41 -9.61 2.71
C ALA A 331 -33.92 -9.82 3.06
N LYS A 332 -33.52 -11.07 3.26
CA LYS A 332 -32.10 -11.46 3.27
C LYS A 332 -31.48 -11.27 1.88
N GLY A 333 -30.22 -10.84 1.82
CA GLY A 333 -29.46 -10.69 0.58
C GLY A 333 -29.11 -12.02 -0.09
N ASP A 334 -28.69 -11.95 -1.35
CA ASP A 334 -28.38 -13.16 -2.14
C ASP A 334 -27.23 -13.99 -1.55
N ILE A 335 -26.31 -13.36 -0.80
CA ILE A 335 -25.15 -14.02 -0.19
C ILE A 335 -25.53 -15.19 0.75
N PHE A 336 -26.76 -15.20 1.27
CA PHE A 336 -27.29 -16.28 2.11
C PHE A 336 -27.68 -17.55 1.34
N SER A 337 -27.79 -17.50 0.01
CA SER A 337 -28.37 -18.60 -0.78
C SER A 337 -27.66 -18.90 -2.09
N LYS A 338 -26.89 -17.94 -2.63
CA LYS A 338 -26.23 -18.06 -3.92
C LYS A 338 -24.80 -17.58 -3.83
N ARG A 339 -23.93 -18.12 -4.69
CA ARG A 339 -22.59 -17.60 -4.89
C ARG A 339 -22.72 -16.22 -5.57
N THR A 340 -22.33 -15.17 -4.87
CA THR A 340 -22.35 -13.78 -5.32
C THR A 340 -20.97 -13.32 -5.82
N ILE A 341 -19.91 -14.05 -5.46
CA ILE A 341 -18.53 -13.79 -5.86
C ILE A 341 -18.00 -15.03 -6.56
N THR A 342 -17.57 -14.89 -7.81
CA THR A 342 -16.99 -15.98 -8.60
C THR A 342 -15.64 -15.52 -9.12
N LYS A 343 -14.60 -16.35 -9.00
CA LYS A 343 -13.33 -16.10 -9.70
C LYS A 343 -13.61 -16.10 -11.20
N ALA A 344 -12.97 -15.19 -11.94
CA ALA A 344 -12.93 -15.32 -13.38
C ALA A 344 -12.28 -16.68 -13.69
N LYS A 345 -13.07 -17.63 -14.21
CA LYS A 345 -12.52 -18.90 -14.67
C LYS A 345 -11.67 -18.59 -15.89
N THR A 346 -10.36 -18.74 -15.76
CA THR A 346 -9.47 -18.85 -16.91
C THR A 346 -9.87 -20.10 -17.66
N ILE A 347 -10.29 -19.94 -18.91
CA ILE A 347 -10.54 -21.08 -19.78
C ILE A 347 -9.18 -21.72 -20.03
N ASP A 348 -9.05 -23.01 -19.73
CA ASP A 348 -7.80 -23.77 -19.82
C ASP A 348 -7.72 -24.63 -21.09
N HIS A 349 -8.85 -24.85 -21.76
CA HIS A 349 -8.90 -25.51 -23.05
C HIS A 349 -10.08 -25.05 -23.92
N VAL A 350 -9.88 -24.98 -25.23
CA VAL A 350 -10.95 -24.83 -26.24
C VAL A 350 -10.69 -25.74 -27.42
N ASP A 351 -11.77 -26.28 -28.02
CA ASP A 351 -11.67 -27.26 -29.11
C ASP A 351 -11.35 -26.59 -30.46
N THR A 352 -11.74 -25.33 -30.63
CA THR A 352 -11.65 -24.62 -31.91
C THR A 352 -10.69 -23.44 -31.88
N SER A 353 -10.00 -23.20 -33.00
CA SER A 353 -9.11 -22.05 -33.17
C SER A 353 -9.86 -20.72 -33.10
N LEU A 354 -11.14 -20.71 -33.49
CA LEU A 354 -11.98 -19.50 -33.42
C LEU A 354 -12.29 -19.12 -31.96
N GLU A 355 -12.56 -20.10 -31.09
CA GLU A 355 -12.78 -19.84 -29.67
C GLU A 355 -11.51 -19.33 -28.99
N SER A 356 -10.33 -19.87 -29.32
CA SER A 356 -9.07 -19.38 -28.76
C SER A 356 -8.75 -17.96 -29.23
N LEU A 357 -9.09 -17.60 -30.48
CA LEU A 357 -8.96 -16.25 -30.98
C LEU A 357 -9.84 -15.25 -30.21
N VAL A 358 -11.11 -15.60 -29.97
CA VAL A 358 -12.04 -14.76 -29.20
C VAL A 358 -11.52 -14.54 -27.77
N LEU A 359 -10.95 -15.57 -27.15
CA LEU A 359 -10.36 -15.48 -25.82
C LEU A 359 -9.08 -14.65 -25.78
N SER A 360 -8.22 -14.80 -26.79
CA SER A 360 -7.04 -13.96 -26.92
C SER A 360 -7.42 -12.48 -27.06
N MET A 361 -8.40 -12.18 -27.91
CA MET A 361 -8.88 -10.81 -28.09
C MET A 361 -9.52 -10.23 -26.82
N SER A 362 -10.24 -11.04 -26.04
CA SER A 362 -10.91 -10.58 -24.82
C SER A 362 -9.96 -10.42 -23.62
N GLU A 363 -8.97 -11.31 -23.47
CA GLU A 363 -8.05 -11.30 -22.31
C GLU A 363 -6.75 -10.53 -22.57
N LYS A 364 -6.23 -10.55 -23.80
CA LYS A 364 -4.95 -9.91 -24.16
C LYS A 364 -5.14 -8.62 -24.95
N GLY A 365 -6.29 -8.46 -25.61
CA GLY A 365 -6.58 -7.31 -26.47
C GLY A 365 -5.91 -7.36 -27.85
N TYR A 366 -5.23 -8.47 -28.18
CA TYR A 366 -4.60 -8.74 -29.47
C TYR A 366 -4.55 -10.27 -29.74
N VAL A 367 -4.13 -10.67 -30.94
CA VAL A 367 -3.96 -12.09 -31.32
C VAL A 367 -2.63 -12.59 -30.74
N ASP A 368 -2.70 -13.43 -29.71
CA ASP A 368 -1.57 -13.98 -28.98
C ASP A 368 -1.50 -15.48 -29.27
N PHE A 369 -0.65 -15.88 -30.23
CA PHE A 369 -0.56 -17.29 -30.62
C PHE A 369 -0.06 -18.18 -29.49
N ASP A 370 0.90 -17.73 -28.68
CA ASP A 370 1.44 -18.53 -27.59
C ASP A 370 0.31 -18.87 -26.59
N TYR A 371 -0.57 -17.90 -26.33
CA TYR A 371 -1.77 -18.12 -25.53
C TYR A 371 -2.75 -19.07 -26.23
N MET A 372 -3.03 -18.89 -27.52
CA MET A 372 -3.96 -19.73 -28.28
C MET A 372 -3.49 -21.18 -28.47
N GLU A 373 -2.18 -21.40 -28.65
CA GLU A 373 -1.54 -22.70 -28.68
C GLU A 373 -1.69 -23.40 -27.32
N SER A 374 -1.51 -22.65 -26.21
CA SER A 374 -1.69 -23.19 -24.86
C SER A 374 -3.14 -23.63 -24.57
N LEU A 375 -4.13 -22.98 -25.17
CA LEU A 375 -5.56 -23.32 -25.03
C LEU A 375 -6.01 -24.46 -25.93
N THR A 376 -5.48 -24.58 -27.15
CA THR A 376 -5.97 -25.56 -28.14
C THR A 376 -5.08 -26.80 -28.24
N GLY A 377 -3.81 -26.71 -27.85
CA GLY A 377 -2.78 -27.71 -28.12
C GLY A 377 -2.39 -27.82 -29.61
N LYS A 378 -2.90 -26.92 -30.46
CA LYS A 378 -2.52 -26.82 -31.88
C LYS A 378 -1.28 -25.94 -32.01
N ASP A 379 -0.47 -26.22 -33.01
CA ASP A 379 0.68 -25.38 -33.38
C ASP A 379 0.24 -24.16 -34.21
N ARG A 380 1.03 -23.11 -34.15
CA ARG A 380 0.81 -21.82 -34.82
C ARG A 380 0.46 -21.95 -36.31
N PRO A 381 1.16 -22.77 -37.13
CA PRO A 381 0.79 -22.96 -38.53
C PRO A 381 -0.64 -23.47 -38.72
N THR A 382 -1.07 -24.43 -37.88
CA THR A 382 -2.44 -24.97 -37.91
C THR A 382 -3.46 -23.91 -37.49
N LEU A 383 -3.17 -23.12 -36.45
CA LEU A 383 -4.03 -22.02 -36.02
C LEU A 383 -4.22 -20.98 -37.14
N ILE A 384 -3.13 -20.60 -37.82
CA ILE A 384 -3.16 -19.64 -38.93
C ILE A 384 -4.02 -20.16 -40.08
N GLU A 385 -3.86 -21.42 -40.46
CA GLU A 385 -4.61 -22.02 -41.56
C GLU A 385 -6.11 -22.13 -41.23
N GLU A 386 -6.44 -22.54 -40.00
CA GLU A 386 -7.83 -22.65 -39.56
C GLU A 386 -8.52 -21.29 -39.37
N LEU A 387 -7.78 -20.23 -39.02
CA LEU A 387 -8.29 -18.87 -38.80
C LEU A 387 -8.20 -17.98 -40.03
N ARG A 388 -7.95 -18.57 -41.20
CA ARG A 388 -7.83 -17.83 -42.46
C ARG A 388 -9.14 -17.09 -42.77
N GLY A 389 -9.05 -15.76 -42.82
CA GLY A 389 -10.20 -14.86 -43.04
C GLY A 389 -10.77 -14.23 -41.77
N GLU A 390 -10.30 -14.66 -40.59
CA GLU A 390 -10.65 -14.08 -39.28
C GLU A 390 -9.47 -13.28 -38.69
N ILE A 391 -8.23 -13.73 -38.93
CA ILE A 391 -7.01 -12.97 -38.61
C ILE A 391 -6.41 -12.31 -39.85
N TYR A 392 -5.85 -11.12 -39.66
CA TYR A 392 -5.22 -10.33 -40.72
C TYR A 392 -3.88 -9.79 -40.26
N LEU A 393 -2.88 -9.84 -41.14
CA LEU A 393 -1.57 -9.25 -40.91
C LEU A 393 -1.70 -7.77 -40.57
N ASN A 394 -1.06 -7.33 -39.49
CA ASN A 394 -0.98 -5.91 -39.15
C ASN A 394 0.06 -5.21 -40.04
N ILE A 395 -0.38 -4.71 -41.19
CA ILE A 395 0.47 -4.07 -42.22
C ILE A 395 1.10 -2.74 -41.73
N ARG A 396 0.77 -2.25 -40.52
CA ARG A 396 1.33 -0.99 -39.99
C ARG A 396 2.69 -1.15 -39.33
N GLU A 397 3.01 -2.31 -38.76
CA GLU A 397 4.30 -2.51 -38.06
C GLU A 397 5.45 -2.88 -39.01
N GLU A 398 5.14 -3.36 -40.23
CA GLU A 398 6.14 -3.77 -41.23
C GLU A 398 6.32 -2.77 -42.40
N GLN A 399 6.38 -1.46 -42.14
CA GLN A 399 6.93 -0.54 -43.15
C GLN A 399 8.47 -0.65 -43.23
N ASN A 400 8.99 -1.84 -43.55
CA ASN A 400 10.31 -1.98 -44.13
C ASN A 400 10.13 -2.20 -45.64
N PHE A 401 10.29 -1.12 -46.40
CA PHE A 401 10.16 -1.06 -47.87
C PHE A 401 11.00 -2.10 -48.66
N TYR A 402 11.87 -2.86 -47.98
CA TYR A 402 12.87 -3.75 -48.58
C TYR A 402 12.70 -5.25 -48.25
N ARG A 403 11.69 -5.66 -47.48
CA ARG A 403 11.34 -7.09 -47.33
C ARG A 403 9.99 -7.37 -47.99
N PRO A 404 9.94 -8.16 -49.08
CA PRO A 404 8.66 -8.65 -49.57
C PRO A 404 8.04 -9.56 -48.50
N LEU A 405 6.76 -9.32 -48.17
CA LEU A 405 5.96 -10.19 -47.30
C LEU A 405 5.97 -11.61 -47.87
N SER A 406 6.54 -12.57 -47.12
CA SER A 406 6.41 -13.99 -47.45
C SER A 406 5.05 -14.47 -46.95
N PHE A 407 4.31 -15.17 -47.79
CA PHE A 407 3.05 -15.83 -47.43
C PHE A 407 3.24 -17.34 -47.24
N ASN A 408 4.49 -17.82 -47.16
CA ASN A 408 4.80 -19.22 -46.89
C ASN A 408 4.74 -19.51 -45.39
N LEU A 409 3.86 -20.43 -45.00
CA LEU A 409 3.69 -20.90 -43.63
C LEU A 409 4.95 -21.58 -43.06
N GLU A 410 5.83 -22.08 -43.92
CA GLU A 410 7.08 -22.77 -43.55
C GLU A 410 8.21 -21.82 -43.09
N ASP A 411 8.08 -20.51 -43.36
CA ASP A 411 9.16 -19.54 -43.08
C ASP A 411 9.24 -19.13 -41.60
N GLY A 412 8.26 -19.52 -40.77
CA GLY A 412 8.23 -19.29 -39.32
C GLY A 412 8.10 -17.83 -38.85
N ASP A 413 8.41 -16.88 -39.74
CA ASP A 413 8.43 -15.43 -39.51
C ASP A 413 7.14 -14.77 -40.07
N LEU A 414 5.96 -15.24 -39.66
CA LEU A 414 4.72 -14.52 -39.98
C LEU A 414 4.25 -13.69 -38.77
N PRO A 415 4.30 -12.35 -38.85
CA PRO A 415 3.88 -11.47 -37.77
C PRO A 415 2.36 -11.22 -37.86
N PHE A 416 1.54 -12.15 -37.37
CA PHE A 416 0.13 -11.83 -37.12
C PHE A 416 -0.07 -11.22 -35.74
#